data_AF-A0A955A341-F1
#
_entry.id   AF-A0A955A341-F1
#
_cell.length_a   1.000
_cell.length_b   1.000
_cell.length_c   1.000
_cell.angle_alpha   90.00
_cell.angle_beta   90.00
_cell.angle_gamma   90.00
#
_symmetry.space_group_name_H-M   'P 1'
#
loop_
_entity.id
_entity.type
_entity.pdbx_description
1 polymer ?
#
loop_
_entity_poly.entity_id
_entity_poly.type
_entity_poly.pdbx_seq_one_letter_code
_entity_poly.pdbx_strand_id
1 'polypeptide(L)'
;YPAHRRVKVWLRKPSLAALVSTAAVALLLIAPTFWLGWTFVTQAVDAVRDIPRAQVAEKIRTGMDFVSARVPESFGSVEERVGEWAQGLSEKLLALTAKLPANIAGFILGFVVLLLTLFYLFRDGPKLVRLLRDISPFEGDRHDVMVKQTIDMITVTINAGFVVAFAQGLLGGLSFMLVGLGSPILWGVVMAIASFIPILGA
;
A
#
# COMPACT_ATOMS: atom_id res chain seq x y z
N TYR A 1 10.70 -20.88 -0.45
CA TYR A 1 9.67 -21.34 0.53
C TYR A 1 10.25 -21.69 1.92
N PRO A 2 10.93 -20.81 2.66
CA PRO A 2 11.36 -21.15 4.01
C PRO A 2 10.18 -21.18 5.02
N ALA A 3 9.30 -20.17 5.01
CA ALA A 3 8.19 -20.07 5.97
C ALA A 3 7.07 -21.13 5.75
N HIS A 4 6.59 -21.31 4.51
CA HIS A 4 5.59 -22.34 4.18
C HIS A 4 6.09 -23.77 4.49
N ARG A 5 7.39 -24.03 4.28
CA ARG A 5 7.99 -25.35 4.56
C ARG A 5 8.05 -25.64 6.06
N ARG A 6 8.21 -24.62 6.92
CA ARG A 6 8.06 -24.74 8.39
C ARG A 6 6.61 -25.02 8.81
N VAL A 7 5.63 -24.35 8.20
CA VAL A 7 4.20 -24.62 8.44
C VAL A 7 3.80 -26.04 8.02
N LYS A 8 4.35 -26.54 6.91
CA LYS A 8 4.11 -27.90 6.40
C LYS A 8 4.68 -29.01 7.29
N VAL A 9 5.69 -28.71 8.12
CA VAL A 9 6.20 -29.67 9.13
C VAL A 9 5.23 -29.83 10.29
N TRP A 10 4.43 -28.80 10.59
CA TRP A 10 3.44 -28.82 11.67
C TRP A 10 2.07 -29.37 11.24
N LEU A 11 1.68 -29.19 9.97
CA LEU A 11 0.39 -29.65 9.43
C LEU A 11 0.59 -30.80 8.44
N ARG A 12 0.28 -32.03 8.88
CA ARG A 12 0.40 -33.29 8.10
C ARG A 12 -0.41 -33.33 6.79
N LYS A 13 -1.33 -32.39 6.54
CA LYS A 13 -2.17 -32.34 5.32
C LYS A 13 -1.79 -31.14 4.42
N PRO A 14 -1.45 -31.37 3.12
CA PRO A 14 -1.00 -30.31 2.20
C PRO A 14 -2.01 -29.18 1.98
N SER A 15 -3.31 -29.49 1.95
CA SER A 15 -4.38 -28.50 1.78
C SER A 15 -4.53 -27.56 2.97
N LEU A 16 -4.37 -28.08 4.18
CA LEU A 16 -4.40 -27.29 5.42
C LEU A 16 -3.18 -26.38 5.53
N ALA A 17 -1.99 -26.86 5.16
CA ALA A 17 -0.78 -26.03 5.15
C ALA A 17 -0.88 -24.88 4.14
N ALA A 18 -1.46 -25.13 2.96
CA ALA A 18 -1.74 -24.10 1.96
C ALA A 18 -2.77 -23.08 2.49
N LEU A 19 -3.90 -23.54 3.05
CA LEU A 19 -4.93 -22.69 3.61
C LEU A 19 -4.40 -21.77 4.72
N VAL A 20 -3.63 -22.32 5.67
CA VAL A 20 -3.04 -21.56 6.77
C VAL A 20 -2.01 -20.55 6.24
N SER A 21 -1.21 -20.93 5.25
CA SER A 21 -0.24 -20.00 4.65
C SER A 21 -0.93 -18.86 3.89
N THR A 22 -1.98 -19.16 3.13
CA THR A 22 -2.79 -18.15 2.44
C THR A 22 -3.50 -17.24 3.43
N ALA A 23 -4.07 -17.79 4.51
CA ALA A 23 -4.71 -17.01 5.57
C ALA A 23 -3.70 -16.10 6.28
N ALA A 24 -2.48 -16.59 6.56
CA ALA A 24 -1.43 -15.77 7.16
C ALA A 24 -1.03 -14.61 6.26
N VAL A 25 -0.86 -14.84 4.95
CA VAL A 25 -0.58 -13.77 3.97
C VAL A 25 -1.76 -12.80 3.87
N ALA A 26 -3.00 -13.30 3.86
CA ALA A 26 -4.20 -12.48 3.85
C ALA A 26 -4.23 -11.55 5.06
N LEU A 27 -4.01 -12.07 6.27
CA LEU A 27 -3.98 -11.28 7.50
C LEU A 27 -2.83 -10.26 7.50
N LEU A 28 -1.64 -10.65 7.04
CA LEU A 28 -0.49 -9.76 6.95
C LEU A 28 -0.72 -8.59 5.99
N LEU A 29 -1.54 -8.77 4.95
CA LEU A 29 -1.93 -7.70 4.02
C LEU A 29 -3.12 -6.88 4.51
N ILE A 30 -4.17 -7.53 5.03
CA ILE A 30 -5.41 -6.88 5.49
C ILE A 30 -5.13 -6.02 6.73
N ALA A 31 -4.41 -6.54 7.72
CA ALA A 31 -4.21 -5.86 8.99
C ALA A 31 -3.61 -4.43 8.84
N PRO A 32 -2.47 -4.24 8.15
CA PRO A 32 -1.91 -2.90 7.97
C PRO A 32 -2.77 -2.01 7.08
N THR A 33 -3.39 -2.56 6.03
CA THR A 33 -4.26 -1.80 5.12
C THR A 33 -5.51 -1.30 5.85
N PHE A 34 -6.14 -2.17 6.64
CA PHE A 34 -7.30 -1.84 7.45
C PHE A 34 -6.94 -0.83 8.53
N TRP A 35 -5.82 -1.04 9.23
CA TRP A 35 -5.36 -0.11 10.26
C TRP A 35 -5.03 1.27 9.69
N LEU A 36 -4.33 1.35 8.55
CA LEU A 36 -4.05 2.60 7.85
C LEU A 36 -5.33 3.28 7.38
N GLY A 37 -6.26 2.54 6.76
CA GLY A 37 -7.54 3.07 6.30
C GLY A 37 -8.38 3.61 7.46
N TRP A 38 -8.44 2.87 8.56
CA TRP A 38 -9.14 3.30 9.78
C TRP A 38 -8.52 4.58 10.37
N THR A 39 -7.19 4.62 10.47
CA THR A 39 -6.45 5.76 10.98
C THR A 39 -6.66 6.99 10.09
N PHE A 40 -6.65 6.80 8.77
CA PHE A 40 -6.90 7.87 7.81
C PHE A 40 -8.33 8.42 7.91
N VAL A 41 -9.34 7.55 8.01
CA VAL A 41 -10.75 7.96 8.16
C VAL A 41 -10.96 8.73 9.46
N THR A 42 -10.43 8.22 10.57
CA THR A 42 -10.55 8.89 11.87
C THR A 42 -9.84 10.24 11.87
N GLN A 43 -8.59 10.29 11.39
CA GLN A 43 -7.85 11.56 11.27
C GLN A 43 -8.53 12.56 10.32
N ALA A 44 -9.13 12.10 9.22
CA ALA A 44 -9.86 12.97 8.30
C ALA A 44 -11.15 13.53 8.92
N VAL A 45 -11.89 12.69 9.65
CA VAL A 45 -13.10 13.12 10.36
C VAL A 45 -12.77 14.09 11.49
N ASP A 46 -11.72 13.82 12.26
CA ASP A 46 -11.26 14.69 13.34
C ASP A 46 -10.76 16.03 12.78
N ALA A 47 -10.01 16.01 11.67
CA ALA A 47 -9.61 17.23 10.98
C ALA A 47 -10.81 18.09 10.53
N VAL A 48 -11.90 17.48 10.05
CA VAL A 48 -13.10 18.23 9.65
C VAL A 48 -13.91 18.74 10.86
N ARG A 49 -13.92 17.99 11.96
CA ARG A 49 -14.67 18.34 13.18
C ARG A 49 -13.97 19.39 14.04
N ASP A 50 -12.65 19.31 14.15
CA ASP A 50 -11.84 20.19 14.99
C ASP A 50 -11.36 21.44 14.27
N ILE A 51 -11.73 21.63 13.00
CA ILE A 51 -11.65 22.92 12.33
C ILE A 51 -12.77 23.82 12.88
N PRO A 52 -12.47 24.86 13.69
CA PRO A 52 -13.46 25.86 14.00
C PRO A 52 -13.73 26.59 12.68
N ARG A 53 -14.95 26.46 12.13
CA ARG A 53 -15.31 27.08 10.83
C ARG A 53 -14.96 28.57 10.77
N ALA A 54 -14.95 29.25 11.91
CA ALA A 54 -14.50 30.63 12.08
C ALA A 54 -13.00 30.84 11.77
N GLN A 55 -12.11 29.96 12.25
CA GLN A 55 -10.66 30.08 12.02
C GLN A 55 -10.27 29.75 10.58
N VAL A 56 -11.00 28.85 9.89
CA VAL A 56 -10.75 28.57 8.48
C VAL A 56 -11.25 29.70 7.60
N ALA A 57 -12.42 30.28 7.89
CA ALA A 57 -12.87 31.47 7.19
C ALA A 57 -11.90 32.65 7.38
N GLU A 58 -11.37 32.84 8.59
CA GLU A 58 -10.38 33.88 8.88
C GLU A 58 -9.04 33.61 8.17
N LYS A 59 -8.49 32.39 8.23
CA LYS A 59 -7.24 32.03 7.52
C LYS A 59 -7.37 32.12 6.00
N ILE A 60 -8.51 31.74 5.44
CA ILE A 60 -8.81 31.91 4.01
C ILE A 60 -8.87 33.41 3.68
N ARG A 61 -9.54 34.22 4.50
CA ARG A 61 -9.63 35.67 4.30
C ARG A 61 -8.26 36.36 4.40
N THR A 62 -7.47 36.06 5.44
CA THR A 62 -6.12 36.63 5.59
C THR A 62 -5.17 36.17 4.48
N GLY A 63 -5.29 34.92 4.03
CA GLY A 63 -4.54 34.42 2.87
C GLY A 63 -4.95 35.12 1.57
N MET A 64 -6.25 35.34 1.37
CA MET A 64 -6.79 36.11 0.24
C MET A 64 -6.33 37.57 0.28
N ASP A 65 -6.35 38.22 1.45
CA ASP A 65 -5.90 39.60 1.64
C ASP A 65 -4.39 39.76 1.38
N PHE A 66 -3.58 38.77 1.77
CA PHE A 66 -2.14 38.76 1.50
C PHE A 66 -1.84 38.58 0.01
N VAL A 67 -2.61 37.72 -0.69
CA VAL A 67 -2.45 37.46 -2.12
C VAL A 67 -2.98 38.64 -2.94
N SER A 68 -4.13 39.21 -2.60
CA SER A 68 -4.70 40.37 -3.29
C SER A 68 -3.84 41.63 -3.13
N ALA A 69 -3.12 41.79 -2.01
CA ALA A 69 -2.16 42.87 -1.80
C ALA A 69 -0.83 42.71 -2.57
N ARG A 70 -0.56 41.53 -3.17
CA ARG A 70 0.69 41.22 -3.90
C ARG A 70 0.49 40.92 -5.38
N VAL A 71 -0.76 40.72 -5.82
CA VAL A 71 -1.11 40.36 -7.19
C VAL A 71 -1.80 41.55 -7.88
N PRO A 72 -1.32 42.02 -9.04
CA PRO A 72 -1.96 43.10 -9.80
C PRO A 72 -3.39 42.72 -10.22
N GLU A 73 -4.32 43.69 -10.23
CA GLU A 73 -5.73 43.49 -10.65
C GLU A 73 -5.90 42.85 -12.05
N SER A 74 -4.84 42.87 -12.87
CA SER A 74 -4.80 42.25 -14.20
C SER A 74 -4.84 40.71 -14.20
N PHE A 75 -4.71 40.04 -13.04
CA PHE A 75 -4.71 38.57 -12.94
C PHE A 75 -6.10 37.94 -12.73
N GLY A 76 -7.15 38.75 -12.65
CA GLY A 76 -8.53 38.33 -12.38
C GLY A 76 -8.81 38.18 -10.89
N SER A 77 -10.10 38.07 -10.52
CA SER A 77 -10.48 37.96 -9.11
C SER A 77 -9.98 36.62 -8.53
N VAL A 78 -9.15 36.71 -7.49
CA VAL A 78 -8.63 35.54 -6.76
C VAL A 78 -9.78 34.71 -6.20
N GLU A 79 -10.88 35.36 -5.83
CA GLU A 79 -12.11 34.74 -5.34
C GLU A 79 -12.74 33.79 -6.36
N GLU A 80 -12.79 34.17 -7.64
CA GLU A 80 -13.36 33.34 -8.70
C GLU A 80 -12.49 32.10 -8.97
N ARG A 81 -11.16 32.25 -8.99
CA ARG A 81 -10.23 31.11 -9.15
C ARG A 81 -10.24 30.15 -7.95
N VAL A 82 -10.36 30.68 -6.74
CA VAL A 82 -10.52 29.87 -5.52
C VAL A 82 -11.88 29.15 -5.56
N GLY A 83 -12.93 29.82 -6.04
CA GLY A 83 -14.26 29.23 -6.26
C GLY A 83 -14.22 28.09 -7.28
N GLU A 84 -13.59 28.29 -8.44
CA GLU A 84 -13.41 27.26 -9.47
C GLU A 84 -12.59 26.06 -8.95
N TRP A 85 -11.51 26.32 -8.22
CA TRP A 85 -10.70 25.26 -7.61
C TRP A 85 -11.48 24.49 -6.54
N ALA A 86 -12.24 25.19 -5.70
CA ALA A 86 -13.08 24.60 -4.67
C ALA A 86 -14.22 23.77 -5.28
N GLN A 87 -14.86 24.26 -6.35
CA GLN A 87 -15.87 23.52 -7.10
C GLN A 87 -15.27 22.27 -7.76
N GLY A 88 -14.12 22.41 -8.46
CA GLY A 88 -13.44 21.27 -9.07
C GLY A 88 -12.95 20.23 -8.05
N LEU A 89 -12.56 20.66 -6.85
CA LEU A 89 -12.24 19.75 -5.74
C LEU A 89 -13.49 19.07 -5.21
N SER A 90 -14.59 19.80 -5.03
CA SER A 90 -15.88 19.27 -4.59
C SER A 90 -16.43 18.22 -5.57
N GLU A 91 -16.41 18.52 -6.88
CA GLU A 91 -16.81 17.58 -7.93
C GLU A 91 -15.94 16.32 -7.95
N LYS A 92 -14.61 16.46 -7.79
CA LYS A 92 -13.70 15.31 -7.69
C LYS A 92 -13.96 14.48 -6.44
N LEU A 93 -14.23 15.11 -5.30
CA LEU A 93 -14.56 14.43 -4.06
C LEU A 93 -15.90 13.68 -4.19
N LEU A 94 -16.91 14.30 -4.79
CA LEU A 94 -18.21 13.69 -5.08
C LEU A 94 -18.08 12.51 -6.07
N ALA A 95 -17.25 12.66 -7.11
CA ALA A 95 -16.97 11.59 -8.06
C ALA A 95 -16.23 10.42 -7.38
N LEU A 96 -15.34 10.72 -6.41
CA LEU A 96 -14.63 9.70 -5.63
C LEU A 96 -15.58 8.93 -4.71
N THR A 97 -16.50 9.61 -4.02
CA THR A 97 -17.50 8.97 -3.16
C THR A 97 -18.52 8.17 -3.98
N ALA A 98 -18.95 8.67 -5.14
CA ALA A 98 -19.85 7.94 -6.03
C ALA A 98 -19.24 6.64 -6.57
N LYS A 99 -17.92 6.63 -6.84
CA LYS A 99 -17.17 5.45 -7.31
C LYS A 99 -16.68 4.54 -6.18
N LEU A 100 -16.77 4.98 -4.93
CA LEU A 100 -16.26 4.24 -3.77
C LEU A 100 -16.82 2.80 -3.69
N PRO A 101 -18.15 2.57 -3.84
CA PRO A 101 -18.70 1.21 -3.75
C PRO A 101 -18.18 0.29 -4.86
N ALA A 102 -18.08 0.79 -6.09
CA ALA A 102 -17.57 0.02 -7.23
C ALA A 102 -16.08 -0.32 -7.07
N ASN A 103 -15.27 0.65 -6.60
CA ASN A 103 -13.85 0.43 -6.34
C ASN A 103 -13.62 -0.58 -5.20
N ILE A 104 -14.42 -0.50 -4.13
CA ILE A 104 -14.37 -1.46 -3.03
C ILE A 104 -14.77 -2.86 -3.52
N ALA A 105 -15.84 -2.98 -4.31
CA ALA A 105 -16.26 -4.26 -4.88
C ALA A 105 -15.18 -4.86 -5.80
N GLY A 106 -14.58 -4.06 -6.68
CA GLY A 106 -13.47 -4.48 -7.53
C GLY A 106 -12.24 -4.91 -6.74
N PHE A 107 -11.89 -4.16 -5.69
CA PHE A 107 -10.80 -4.52 -4.77
C PHE A 107 -11.08 -5.86 -4.07
N ILE A 108 -12.28 -6.07 -3.52
CA ILE A 108 -12.65 -7.33 -2.85
C ILE A 108 -12.59 -8.49 -3.84
N LEU A 109 -13.12 -8.32 -5.05
CA LEU A 109 -13.08 -9.37 -6.08
C LEU A 109 -11.64 -9.74 -6.44
N GLY A 110 -10.80 -8.73 -6.74
CA GLY A 110 -9.39 -8.92 -7.05
C GLY A 110 -8.63 -9.58 -5.89
N PHE A 111 -8.97 -9.20 -4.65
CA PHE A 111 -8.40 -9.80 -3.44
C PHE A 111 -8.81 -11.26 -3.27
N VAL A 112 -10.08 -11.61 -3.50
CA VAL A 112 -10.54 -13.02 -3.48
C VAL A 112 -9.83 -13.83 -4.56
N VAL A 113 -9.70 -13.30 -5.78
CA VAL A 113 -8.96 -13.95 -6.87
C VAL A 113 -7.49 -14.15 -6.48
N LEU A 114 -6.85 -13.13 -5.90
CA LEU A 114 -5.47 -13.24 -5.40
C LEU A 114 -5.34 -14.34 -4.35
N LEU A 115 -6.25 -14.42 -3.38
CA LEU A 115 -6.24 -15.45 -2.35
C LEU A 115 -6.42 -16.85 -2.94
N LEU A 116 -7.33 -17.01 -3.90
CA LEU A 116 -7.51 -18.28 -4.60
C LEU A 116 -6.25 -18.66 -5.38
N THR A 117 -5.66 -17.72 -6.13
CA THR A 117 -4.41 -17.94 -6.86
C THR A 117 -3.27 -18.33 -5.91
N LEU A 118 -3.09 -17.61 -4.79
CA LEU A 118 -2.09 -17.95 -3.77
C LEU A 118 -2.34 -19.32 -3.14
N PHE A 119 -3.60 -19.64 -2.83
CA PHE A 119 -3.99 -20.95 -2.31
C PHE A 119 -3.60 -22.07 -3.28
N TYR A 120 -3.99 -21.97 -4.55
CA TYR A 120 -3.65 -22.98 -5.55
C TYR A 120 -2.14 -23.02 -5.84
N LEU A 121 -1.45 -21.87 -5.82
CA LEU A 121 0.00 -21.80 -5.98
C LEU A 121 0.73 -22.50 -4.82
N PHE A 122 0.29 -22.33 -3.58
CA PHE A 122 0.87 -23.04 -2.44
C PHE A 122 0.50 -24.52 -2.40
N ARG A 123 -0.72 -24.87 -2.80
CA ARG A 123 -1.21 -26.26 -2.82
C ARG A 123 -0.56 -27.08 -3.93
N ASP A 124 -0.60 -26.58 -5.16
CA ASP A 124 -0.22 -27.28 -6.38
C ASP A 124 1.12 -26.79 -6.97
N GLY A 125 1.80 -25.85 -6.32
CA GLY A 125 3.11 -25.33 -6.73
C GLY A 125 4.13 -26.40 -7.12
N PRO A 126 4.29 -27.53 -6.38
CA PRO A 126 5.21 -28.59 -6.79
C PRO A 126 4.81 -29.29 -8.11
N LYS A 127 3.52 -29.38 -8.43
CA LYS A 127 3.06 -29.89 -9.73
C LYS A 127 3.33 -28.86 -10.83
N LEU A 128 3.12 -27.58 -10.55
CA LEU A 128 3.39 -26.50 -11.50
C LEU A 128 4.87 -26.43 -11.85
N VAL A 129 5.77 -26.56 -10.87
CA VAL A 129 7.22 -26.59 -11.09
C VAL A 129 7.65 -27.80 -11.92
N ARG A 130 7.02 -28.97 -11.72
CA ARG A 130 7.28 -30.16 -12.55
C ARG A 130 6.80 -29.95 -13.99
N LEU A 131 5.60 -29.40 -14.18
CA LEU A 131 5.07 -29.09 -15.50
C LEU A 131 5.99 -28.09 -16.24
N LEU A 132 6.45 -27.04 -15.57
CA LEU A 132 7.40 -26.09 -16.14
C LEU A 132 8.74 -26.74 -16.50
N ARG A 133 9.20 -27.73 -15.72
CA ARG A 133 10.40 -28.52 -16.02
C ARG A 133 10.19 -29.41 -17.25
N ASP A 134 9.04 -30.07 -17.37
CA ASP A 134 8.75 -31.02 -18.44
C ASP A 134 8.58 -30.35 -19.82
N ILE A 135 8.16 -29.07 -19.85
CA ILE A 135 7.99 -28.28 -21.08
C ILE A 135 9.30 -27.54 -21.45
N SER A 136 10.28 -27.51 -20.55
CA SER A 136 11.51 -26.75 -20.71
C SER A 136 12.47 -27.46 -21.67
N PRO A 137 12.99 -26.80 -22.72
CA PRO A 137 13.94 -27.39 -23.66
C PRO A 137 15.38 -27.51 -23.11
N PHE A 138 15.59 -27.21 -21.82
CA PHE A 138 16.91 -27.29 -21.17
C PHE A 138 17.19 -28.69 -20.61
N GLU A 139 18.22 -29.36 -21.11
CA GLU A 139 18.62 -30.71 -20.70
C GLU A 139 19.36 -30.74 -19.34
N GLY A 140 18.95 -31.65 -18.45
CA GLY A 140 19.76 -32.16 -17.33
C GLY A 140 20.00 -31.23 -16.11
N ASP A 141 21.05 -31.55 -15.34
CA ASP A 141 21.42 -30.91 -14.04
C ASP A 141 21.55 -29.38 -14.08
N ARG A 142 21.79 -28.78 -15.26
CA ARG A 142 21.90 -27.31 -15.42
C ARG A 142 20.58 -26.59 -15.18
N HIS A 143 19.45 -27.21 -15.53
CA HIS A 143 18.13 -26.65 -15.28
C HIS A 143 17.85 -26.51 -13.78
N ASP A 144 18.20 -27.52 -12.99
CA ASP A 144 17.98 -27.51 -11.53
C ASP A 144 18.86 -26.48 -10.82
N VAL A 145 20.07 -26.22 -11.35
CA VAL A 145 20.94 -25.14 -10.87
C VAL A 145 20.32 -23.77 -11.16
N MET A 146 19.82 -23.52 -12.36
CA MET A 146 19.19 -22.24 -12.73
C MET A 146 17.92 -21.96 -11.93
N VAL A 147 17.06 -22.98 -11.75
CA VAL A 147 15.85 -22.86 -10.92
C VAL A 147 16.23 -22.56 -9.47
N LYS A 148 17.24 -23.24 -8.93
CA LYS A 148 17.73 -22.99 -7.57
C LYS A 148 18.27 -21.57 -7.43
N GLN A 149 19.12 -21.11 -8.35
CA GLN A 149 19.66 -19.75 -8.36
C GLN A 149 18.56 -18.70 -8.41
N THR A 150 17.51 -18.94 -9.22
CA THR A 150 16.35 -18.05 -9.30
C THR A 150 15.61 -17.97 -7.97
N ILE A 151 15.35 -19.12 -7.34
CA ILE A 151 14.68 -19.18 -6.03
C ILE A 151 15.53 -18.49 -4.96
N ASP A 152 16.85 -18.70 -4.98
CA ASP A 152 17.79 -18.09 -4.04
C ASP A 152 17.81 -16.57 -4.23
N MET A 153 17.89 -16.08 -5.47
CA MET A 153 17.82 -14.65 -5.79
C MET A 153 16.51 -14.03 -5.34
N ILE A 154 15.35 -14.64 -5.65
CA ILE A 154 14.03 -14.17 -5.18
C ILE A 154 14.00 -14.10 -3.65
N THR A 155 14.49 -15.15 -2.97
CA THR A 155 14.47 -15.21 -1.50
C THR A 155 15.35 -14.14 -0.88
N VAL A 156 16.54 -13.90 -1.45
CA VAL A 156 17.45 -12.85 -1.01
C VAL A 156 16.83 -11.46 -1.23
N THR A 157 16.27 -11.19 -2.40
CA THR A 157 15.64 -9.90 -2.71
C THR A 157 14.46 -9.60 -1.78
N ILE A 158 13.60 -10.58 -1.52
CA ILE A 158 12.47 -10.42 -0.59
C ILE A 158 12.98 -10.13 0.83
N ASN A 159 13.96 -10.91 1.31
CA ASN A 159 14.51 -10.73 2.65
C ASN A 159 15.22 -9.38 2.80
N ALA A 160 15.98 -8.96 1.80
CA ALA A 160 16.61 -7.64 1.78
C ALA A 160 15.56 -6.52 1.79
N GLY A 161 14.49 -6.66 1.01
CA GLY A 161 13.36 -5.73 1.02
C GLY A 161 12.74 -5.57 2.40
N PHE A 162 12.51 -6.65 3.14
CA PHE A 162 12.00 -6.59 4.52
C PHE A 162 12.94 -5.85 5.48
N VAL A 163 14.24 -6.09 5.36
CA VAL A 163 15.24 -5.39 6.19
C VAL A 163 15.23 -3.89 5.90
N VAL A 164 15.19 -3.51 4.62
CA VAL A 164 15.11 -2.10 4.20
C VAL A 164 13.82 -1.46 4.68
N ALA A 165 12.67 -2.12 4.48
CA ALA A 165 11.37 -1.62 4.92
C ALA A 165 11.33 -1.36 6.42
N PHE A 166 11.86 -2.29 7.22
CA PHE A 166 11.93 -2.15 8.67
C PHE A 166 12.83 -0.98 9.09
N ALA A 167 14.04 -0.90 8.52
CA ALA A 167 14.97 0.19 8.80
C ALA A 167 14.36 1.55 8.41
N GLN A 168 13.76 1.64 7.22
CA GLN A 168 13.16 2.87 6.70
C GLN A 168 11.94 3.30 7.52
N GLY A 169 11.08 2.36 7.91
CA GLY A 169 9.93 2.67 8.76
C GLY A 169 10.31 3.12 10.16
N LEU A 170 11.32 2.48 10.77
CA LEU A 170 11.87 2.90 12.06
C LEU A 170 12.48 4.29 11.99
N LEU A 171 13.39 4.52 11.04
CA LEU A 171 14.06 5.81 10.88
C LEU A 171 13.06 6.92 10.54
N GLY A 172 12.11 6.64 9.65
CA GLY A 172 11.03 7.57 9.30
C GLY A 172 10.16 7.94 10.49
N GLY A 173 9.71 6.94 11.25
CA GLY A 173 8.91 7.17 12.45
C GLY A 173 9.68 7.92 13.55
N LEU A 174 10.94 7.55 13.80
CA LEU A 174 11.79 8.27 14.76
C LEU A 174 12.04 9.71 14.34
N SER A 175 12.24 9.96 13.04
CA SER A 175 12.43 11.31 12.51
C SER A 175 11.20 12.18 12.77
N PHE A 176 9.99 11.67 12.50
CA PHE A 176 8.75 12.39 12.79
C PHE A 176 8.54 12.63 14.28
N MET A 177 8.90 11.67 15.13
CA MET A 177 8.86 11.81 16.58
C MET A 177 9.83 12.89 17.08
N LEU A 178 11.05 12.96 16.55
CA LEU A 178 12.07 13.93 16.96
C LEU A 178 11.73 15.36 16.52
N VAL A 179 11.13 15.53 15.34
CA VAL A 179 10.72 16.85 14.82
C VAL A 179 9.39 17.33 15.46
N GLY A 180 8.72 16.47 16.23
CA GLY A 180 7.43 16.80 16.85
C GLY A 180 6.27 16.87 15.84
N LEU A 181 6.41 16.21 14.69
CA LEU A 181 5.36 16.13 13.68
C LEU A 181 4.29 15.11 14.09
N GLY A 182 3.05 15.39 13.73
CA GLY A 182 1.92 14.51 14.03
C GLY A 182 2.05 13.11 13.40
N SER A 183 1.51 12.11 14.10
CA SER A 183 1.38 10.73 13.63
C SER A 183 2.69 10.01 13.21
N PRO A 184 3.74 9.94 14.06
CA PRO A 184 5.02 9.29 13.71
C PRO A 184 4.89 7.83 13.25
N ILE A 185 3.99 7.07 13.90
CA ILE A 185 3.76 5.66 13.59
C ILE A 185 3.15 5.50 12.19
N LEU A 186 2.19 6.35 11.82
CA LEU A 186 1.56 6.32 10.51
C LEU A 186 2.59 6.53 9.40
N TRP A 187 3.42 7.56 9.54
CA TRP A 187 4.45 7.87 8.55
C TRP A 187 5.56 6.81 8.49
N GLY A 188 5.95 6.23 9.62
CA GLY A 188 6.85 5.08 9.64
C GLY A 188 6.28 3.87 8.89
N VAL A 189 5.01 3.53 9.08
CA VAL A 189 4.36 2.44 8.34
C VAL A 189 4.23 2.75 6.85
N VAL A 190 3.84 3.97 6.49
CA VAL A 190 3.76 4.41 5.09
C VAL A 190 5.12 4.30 4.39
N MET A 191 6.20 4.75 5.04
CA MET A 191 7.55 4.66 4.49
C MET A 191 8.03 3.20 4.36
N ALA A 192 7.72 2.34 5.33
CA ALA A 192 8.03 0.91 5.24
C ALA A 192 7.31 0.22 4.08
N ILE A 193 6.04 0.58 3.80
CA ILE A 193 5.31 0.04 2.65
C ILE A 193 5.87 0.61 1.34
N ALA A 194 6.15 1.92 1.32
CA ALA A 194 6.67 2.61 0.14
C ALA A 194 8.03 2.07 -0.31
N SER A 195 8.85 1.52 0.61
CA SER A 195 10.14 0.91 0.24
C SER A 195 10.03 -0.31 -0.67
N PHE A 196 8.86 -0.96 -0.70
CA PHE A 196 8.57 -2.08 -1.61
C PHE A 196 8.06 -1.63 -2.97
N ILE A 197 7.67 -0.35 -3.10
CA ILE A 197 7.27 0.22 -4.38
C ILE A 197 8.57 0.67 -5.06
N PRO A 198 9.06 -0.04 -6.09
CA PRO A 198 10.16 0.48 -6.88
C PRO A 198 9.70 1.83 -7.44
N ILE A 199 10.39 2.91 -7.05
CA ILE A 199 10.18 4.22 -7.66
C ILE A 199 10.43 4.01 -9.15
N LEU A 200 9.40 4.28 -9.95
CA LEU A 200 9.43 4.16 -11.41
C LEU A 200 10.78 4.66 -11.91
N GLY A 201 11.53 3.79 -12.59
CA GLY A 201 12.71 4.21 -13.34
C GLY A 201 12.28 5.18 -14.42
N ALA A 202 12.54 6.46 -14.20
CA ALA A 202 12.62 7.49 -15.23
C ALA A 202 14.04 7.51 -15.81
#